data_AF-B0W503-F1
#
_entry.id   AF-B0W503-F1
#
_cell.length_a   1.000
_cell.length_b   1.000
_cell.length_c   1.000
_cell.angle_alpha   90.00
_cell.angle_beta   90.00
_cell.angle_gamma   90.00
#
_symmetry.space_group_name_H-M   'P 1'
#
loop_
_entity.id
_entity.type
_entity.pdbx_description
1 polymer ?
#
loop_
_entity_poly.entity_id
_entity_poly.type
_entity_poly.pdbx_seq_one_letter_code
_entity_poly.pdbx_strand_id
1 'polypeptide(L)' 'MTRQVDLLGHTGRVLQIAMSPDGSTVMSAGADETLRLWNCFTPDPLLTKKEKSATREKPSLLKQSIR' A
#
# COMPACT_ATOMS: atom_id res chain seq x y z
N MET A 1 8.52 -6.42 -17.54
CA MET A 1 9.37 -5.25 -17.25
C MET A 1 9.44 -5.12 -15.73
N THR A 2 10.60 -5.37 -15.13
CA THR A 2 10.78 -5.28 -13.67
C THR A 2 11.09 -3.85 -13.30
N ARG A 3 10.42 -3.28 -12.30
CA ARG A 3 10.74 -1.96 -11.77
C ARG A 3 11.82 -2.11 -10.70
N GLN A 4 12.93 -1.41 -10.87
CA GLN A 4 13.99 -1.28 -9.86
C GLN A 4 13.83 0.06 -9.15
N VAL A 5 14.07 0.07 -7.84
CA VAL A 5 14.11 1.27 -7.01
C VAL A 5 15.36 1.19 -6.14
N ASP A 6 16.13 2.27 -6.11
CA ASP A 6 17.32 2.37 -5.27
C ASP A 6 16.95 2.93 -3.91
N LEU A 7 17.35 2.24 -2.84
CA LEU A 7 17.08 2.61 -1.46
C LEU A 7 18.34 3.26 -0.86
N LEU A 8 18.39 4.59 -0.94
CA LEU A 8 19.53 5.39 -0.49
C LEU A 8 19.36 5.80 0.97
N GLY A 9 20.40 5.64 1.78
CA GLY A 9 20.37 6.15 3.16
C GLY A 9 21.51 5.68 4.05
N HIS A 10 22.04 4.48 3.85
CA HIS A 10 23.21 4.04 4.60
C HIS A 10 24.43 4.88 4.22
N THR A 11 25.18 5.34 5.22
CA THR A 11 26.45 6.07 5.02
C THR A 11 27.65 5.12 5.00
N GLY A 12 27.45 3.87 5.40
CA GLY A 12 28.42 2.78 5.35
C GLY A 12 27.98 1.64 4.43
N ARG A 13 28.83 0.60 4.31
CA ARG A 13 28.48 -0.62 3.58
C ARG A 13 27.27 -1.29 4.22
N VAL A 14 26.34 -1.77 3.39
CA VAL A 14 25.29 -2.68 3.84
C VAL A 14 25.93 -4.04 4.12
N LEU A 15 25.74 -4.53 5.34
CA LEU A 15 26.31 -5.79 5.82
C LEU A 15 25.32 -6.95 5.68
N GLN A 16 24.03 -6.68 5.88
CA GLN A 16 22.98 -7.70 5.84
C GLN A 16 21.65 -7.14 5.37
N ILE A 17 20.83 -8.00 4.75
CA ILE A 17 19.47 -7.70 4.31
C ILE A 17 18.55 -8.85 4.77
N ALA A 18 17.34 -8.50 5.21
CA ALA A 18 16.26 -9.44 5.50
C ALA A 18 14.95 -8.94 4.92
N MET A 19 14.07 -9.86 4.53
CA MET A 19 12.74 -9.56 3.98
C MET A 19 11.68 -10.22 4.85
N SER A 20 10.56 -9.53 5.07
CA SER A 20 9.41 -10.13 5.72
C SER A 20 8.80 -11.24 4.84
N PRO A 21 8.22 -12.31 5.41
CA PRO A 21 7.64 -13.41 4.62
C PRO A 21 6.50 -12.97 3.68
N ASP A 22 5.78 -11.90 4.04
CA ASP A 22 4.73 -11.29 3.22
C ASP A 22 5.28 -10.35 2.12
N GLY A 23 6.59 -10.13 2.10
CA GLY A 23 7.30 -9.28 1.15
C GLY A 23 6.98 -7.79 1.24
N SER A 24 6.31 -7.33 2.30
CA SER A 24 5.93 -5.92 2.47
C SER A 24 7.04 -5.02 2.97
N THR A 25 8.03 -5.62 3.62
CA THR A 25 9.04 -4.88 4.33
C THR A 25 10.43 -5.49 4.10
N VAL A 26 11.40 -4.62 3.85
CA VAL A 26 12.82 -4.97 3.77
C VAL A 26 13.56 -4.28 4.91
N MET A 27 14.43 -5.02 5.60
CA MET A 27 15.34 -4.47 6.60
C MET A 27 16.77 -4.55 6.09
N SER A 28 17.54 -3.47 6.23
CA SER A 28 18.96 -3.43 5.92
C SER A 28 19.79 -3.04 7.15
N ALA A 29 20.90 -3.74 7.37
CA ALA A 29 21.87 -3.45 8.43
C ALA A 29 23.16 -2.88 7.81
N GLY A 30 23.64 -1.76 8.34
CA GLY A 30 24.81 -1.06 7.81
C GLY A 30 26.00 -1.03 8.76
N ALA A 31 27.19 -0.85 8.19
CA ALA A 31 28.42 -0.53 8.92
C ALA A 31 28.39 0.89 9.54
N ASP A 32 27.34 1.67 9.26
CA ASP A 32 27.04 2.93 9.93
C ASP A 32 26.34 2.73 11.28
N GLU A 33 26.36 1.50 11.82
CA GLU A 33 25.76 1.10 13.09
C GLU A 33 24.23 1.30 13.14
N THR A 34 23.58 1.39 11.97
CA THR A 34 22.13 1.56 11.88
C THR A 34 21.43 0.36 11.23
N LEU A 35 20.18 0.14 11.66
CA LEU A 35 19.20 -0.66 10.95
C LEU A 35 18.20 0.27 10.27
N ARG A 36 17.85 0.00 9.01
CA ARG A 36 16.85 0.74 8.26
C ARG A 36 15.74 -0.18 7.79
N LEU A 37 14.51 0.30 7.88
CA LEU A 37 13.31 -0.41 7.49
C LEU A 37 12.67 0.27 6.28
N TRP A 38 12.37 -0.51 5.25
CA TRP A 38 11.84 -0.03 3.97
C TRP A 38 10.52 -0.71 3.70
N ASN A 39 9.46 0.06 3.54
CA ASN A 39 8.16 -0.47 3.13
C ASN A 39 8.10 -0.47 1.59
N CYS A 40 8.05 -1.66 0.99
CA CYS A 40 8.00 -1.84 -0.47
C CYS A 40 6.57 -1.92 -1.03
N PHE A 41 5.55 -2.04 -0.17
CA PHE A 41 4.14 -1.96 -0.54
C PHE A 41 3.47 -0.80 0.19
N THR A 42 3.68 0.40 -0.31
CA THR A 42 2.71 1.47 -0.07
C THR A 42 1.63 1.35 -1.16
N PRO A 43 0.40 0.88 -0.84
CA PRO A 43 -0.70 1.13 -1.74
C PRO A 43 -0.76 2.65 -1.93
N ASP A 44 -0.61 3.07 -3.19
CA ASP A 44 -0.63 4.47 -3.57
C ASP A 44 -1.93 5.09 -3.01
N PRO A 45 -1.87 6.03 -2.05
CA PRO A 45 -3.06 6.53 -1.38
C PRO A 45 -4.02 7.23 -2.36
N LEU A 46 -3.55 7.56 -3.57
CA LEU A 46 -4.34 8.17 -4.63
C LEU A 46 -5.08 7.15 -5.52
N LEU A 47 -4.71 5.88 -5.53
CA LEU A 47 -5.36 4.82 -6.33
C LEU A 47 -6.52 4.12 -5.61
N THR A 48 -6.86 4.52 -4.38
CA THR A 48 -7.97 3.91 -3.61
C THR A 48 -9.30 4.67 -3.71
N LYS A 49 -9.37 5.81 -4.42
CA LYS A 49 -10.65 6.46 -4.76
C LYS A 49 -11.17 5.98 -6.11
N LYS A 50 -11.55 4.71 -6.19
CA LYS A 50 -12.52 4.27 -7.19
C LYS A 50 -13.51 3.36 -6.50
N GLU A 51 -14.80 3.57 -6.82
CA GLU A 51 -16.01 2.88 -6.32
C GLU A 51 -16.64 3.53 -5.07
N LYS A 52 -17.90 3.98 -5.02
CA LYS A 52 -19.08 3.91 -5.90
C LYS A 52 -19.98 5.12 -5.59
N SER A 53 -20.32 5.95 -6.58
CA SER A 53 -21.41 6.94 -6.46
C SER A 53 -22.20 7.02 -7.77
N ALA A 54 -22.58 5.84 -8.27
CA ALA A 54 -23.82 5.60 -9.01
C ALA A 54 -24.47 4.46 -8.21
N THR A 55 -25.72 4.49 -7.75
CA THR A 55 -26.93 4.93 -8.45
C THR A 55 -27.94 5.28 -7.35
N ARG A 56 -28.46 6.52 -7.32
CA ARG A 56 -29.67 6.82 -6.54
C ARG A 56 -30.84 6.26 -7.34
N GLU A 57 -31.04 4.95 -7.22
CA GLU A 57 -32.25 4.27 -7.70
C GLU A 57 -33.45 5.04 -7.12
N LYS A 58 -34.29 5.56 -8.02
CA LYS A 58 -35.60 6.10 -7.70
C LYS A 58 -36.37 5.00 -6.96
N PRO A 59 -36.88 5.20 -5.74
CA PRO A 59 -37.86 4.27 -5.20
C PRO A 59 -39.13 4.39 -6.06
N SER A 60 -39.30 3.40 -6.92
CA SER A 60 -40.50 3.09 -7.66
C SER A 60 -41.69 2.92 -6.73
N LEU A 61 -42.82 3.50 -7.14
CA LEU A 61 -44.16 3.35 -6.61
C LEU A 61 -44.45 1.96 -6.03
N LEU A 62 -44.74 1.90 -4.73
CA LEU A 62 -45.57 0.86 -4.14
C LEU A 62 -46.95 1.46 -3.87
N LYS A 63 -47.88 1.16 -4.78
CA LYS A 63 -49.31 1.19 -4.53
C LYS A 63 -49.61 0.10 -3.48
N GLN A 64 -50.25 0.44 -2.38
CA GLN A 64 -51.13 -0.43 -1.58
C GLN A 64 -51.81 0.48 -0.53
N SER A 65 -53.08 0.83 -0.71
CA SER A 65 -54.27 0.02 -0.41
C SER A 65 -54.82 0.35 0.98
N ILE A 66 -55.87 1.18 1.00
CA ILE A 66 -57.08 1.04 1.82
C ILE A 66 -56.88 1.01 3.35
N ARG A 67 -57.20 2.12 4.02
CA ARG A 67 -58.43 2.33 4.79
C ARG A 67 -58.74 3.82 4.87
#